data_AF-A0A525D3M3-F1
#
_entry.id   AF-A0A525D3M3-F1
#
_cell.length_a   1.000
_cell.length_b   1.000
_cell.length_c   1.000
_cell.angle_alpha   90.00
_cell.angle_beta   90.00
_cell.angle_gamma   90.00
#
_symmetry.space_group_name_H-M   'P 1'
#
loop_
_entity.id
_entity.type
_entity.pdbx_description
1 polymer ?
#
loop_
_entity_poly.entity_id
_entity_poly.type
_entity_poly.pdbx_seq_one_letter_code
_entity_poly.pdbx_strand_id
1 'polypeptide(L)'
;MVNKKNIIGNALFKEIISIRINTLWKMISMIDNGEMPAPNEEGATGKYDNKGAIFIPGGLIYQDVDEKRIEYHKLPNLTPHLFRSQIRSAMQYDNATLLYPDGIAKGVNLDSGFFSKAARNINIFKKAAFRRKKKISSKTLMKFDSEDIIRSHCPTYFPTPYGARTRISTCVSIGLTEPPMFFVFYKTELNFSKEQTRRFSDQLDRAQHPALTKEGEILYPPYIVVCHDTRYSEHNYTGLTRILGLGKFGEFATLTFQKVDARLSNEFKRKGIEILDSDIIAEHGDIKIICILRVYAATNPGRRSTKHETSIVSPENDLDLDLDQINAEAIRQYNIR
;
A
#
# COMPACT_ATOMS: atom_id res chain seq x y z
N MET A 1 -10.78 -11.63 -9.69
CA MET A 1 -9.87 -11.07 -8.67
C MET A 1 -8.56 -10.71 -9.35
N VAL A 2 -7.77 -9.81 -8.76
CA VAL A 2 -6.46 -9.44 -9.30
C VAL A 2 -5.45 -10.55 -8.97
N ASN A 3 -4.74 -11.06 -9.97
CA ASN A 3 -3.73 -12.11 -9.81
C ASN A 3 -2.49 -11.57 -9.05
N LYS A 4 -1.86 -12.39 -8.18
CA LYS A 4 -0.56 -12.14 -7.54
C LYS A 4 0.42 -11.41 -8.47
N LYS A 5 0.70 -11.96 -9.65
CA LYS A 5 1.70 -11.43 -10.60
C LYS A 5 1.40 -9.99 -11.04
N ASN A 6 0.12 -9.64 -11.19
CA ASN A 6 -0.29 -8.27 -11.56
C ASN A 6 -0.11 -7.26 -10.41
N ILE A 7 -0.05 -7.74 -9.16
CA ILE A 7 0.18 -6.91 -7.98
C ILE A 7 1.68 -6.69 -7.76
N ILE A 8 2.48 -7.77 -7.76
CA ILE A 8 3.88 -7.70 -7.33
C ILE A 8 4.92 -7.68 -8.46
N GLY A 9 4.57 -8.10 -9.69
CA GLY A 9 5.50 -8.26 -10.81
C GLY A 9 5.94 -6.95 -11.46
N ASN A 10 6.51 -6.02 -10.68
CA ASN A 10 6.91 -4.68 -11.08
C ASN A 10 8.04 -4.14 -10.19
N ALA A 11 8.76 -3.12 -10.68
CA ALA A 11 9.94 -2.59 -10.01
C ALA A 11 9.68 -2.05 -8.60
N LEU A 12 8.51 -1.46 -8.34
CA LEU A 12 8.11 -0.95 -7.02
C LEU A 12 8.05 -2.08 -5.98
N PHE A 13 7.36 -3.18 -6.30
CA PHE A 13 7.26 -4.30 -5.36
C PHE A 13 8.55 -5.11 -5.24
N LYS A 14 9.34 -5.27 -6.32
CA LYS A 14 10.71 -5.81 -6.22
C LYS A 14 11.52 -5.05 -5.17
N GLU A 15 11.46 -3.72 -5.17
CA GLU A 15 12.24 -2.90 -4.23
C GLU A 15 11.67 -2.88 -2.81
N ILE A 16 10.36 -2.72 -2.64
CA ILE A 16 9.72 -2.75 -1.32
C ILE A 16 10.01 -4.10 -0.65
N ILE A 17 9.89 -5.22 -1.37
CA ILE A 17 10.13 -6.56 -0.81
C ILE A 17 11.62 -6.74 -0.47
N SER A 18 12.55 -6.31 -1.33
CA SER A 18 14.00 -6.29 -1.00
C SER A 18 14.30 -5.50 0.28
N ILE A 19 13.71 -4.31 0.44
CA ILE A 19 13.88 -3.46 1.64
C ILE A 19 13.26 -4.11 2.89
N ARG A 20 12.11 -4.79 2.75
CA ARG A 20 11.50 -5.52 3.86
C ARG A 20 12.28 -6.77 4.25
N ILE A 21 12.90 -7.49 3.32
CA ILE A 21 13.81 -8.61 3.61
C ILE A 21 15.06 -8.10 4.35
N ASN A 22 15.64 -6.97 3.90
CA ASN A 22 16.74 -6.34 4.64
C ASN A 22 16.30 -5.93 6.07
N THR A 23 15.10 -5.38 6.23
CA THR A 23 14.53 -5.05 7.55
C THR A 23 14.27 -6.30 8.40
N LEU A 24 13.80 -7.41 7.80
CA LEU A 24 13.53 -8.67 8.47
C LEU A 24 14.76 -9.19 9.22
N TRP A 25 15.94 -9.12 8.61
CA TRP A 25 17.19 -9.51 9.28
C TRP A 25 17.53 -8.67 10.51
N LYS A 26 17.28 -7.35 10.48
CA LYS A 26 17.35 -6.52 11.69
C LYS A 26 16.37 -7.02 12.74
N MET A 27 15.10 -7.28 12.36
CA MET A 27 14.09 -7.77 13.30
C MET A 27 14.48 -9.12 13.92
N ILE A 28 15.09 -10.02 13.16
CA ILE A 28 15.66 -11.28 13.66
C ILE A 28 16.75 -10.99 14.70
N SER A 29 17.72 -10.12 14.41
CA SER A 29 18.76 -9.75 15.39
C SER A 29 18.22 -9.06 16.65
N MET A 30 17.05 -8.43 16.58
CA MET A 30 16.37 -7.86 17.76
C MET A 30 15.69 -8.95 18.62
N ILE A 31 15.39 -10.13 18.07
CA ILE A 31 14.89 -11.27 18.85
C ILE A 31 16.00 -11.84 19.73
N ASP A 32 17.21 -11.99 19.19
CA ASP A 32 18.40 -12.43 19.95
C ASP A 32 18.69 -11.57 21.18
N ASN A 33 18.46 -10.25 21.06
CA ASN A 33 18.67 -9.29 22.14
C ASN A 33 17.45 -9.12 23.06
N GLY A 34 16.31 -9.75 22.76
CA GLY A 34 15.06 -9.55 23.50
C GLY A 34 14.37 -8.19 23.28
N GLU A 35 14.75 -7.46 22.23
CA GLU A 35 14.32 -6.09 21.92
C GLU A 35 13.20 -6.02 20.87
N MET A 36 12.62 -7.15 20.48
CA MET A 36 11.61 -7.23 19.42
C MET A 36 10.37 -6.36 19.73
N PRO A 37 10.06 -5.31 18.94
CA PRO A 37 8.97 -4.38 19.23
C PRO A 37 7.60 -5.08 19.27
N ALA A 38 6.74 -4.67 20.19
CA ALA A 38 5.39 -5.23 20.33
C ALA A 38 4.54 -4.99 19.05
N PRO A 39 3.45 -5.75 18.83
CA PRO A 39 2.67 -5.69 17.60
C PRO A 39 2.18 -4.29 17.20
N ASN A 40 1.88 -3.44 18.18
CA ASN A 40 1.35 -2.09 17.95
C ASN A 40 2.39 -0.98 18.16
N GLU A 41 3.65 -1.34 18.39
CA GLU A 41 4.76 -0.37 18.51
C GLU A 41 5.33 -0.05 17.13
N GLU A 42 5.80 1.20 16.98
CA GLU A 42 6.66 1.60 15.87
C GLU A 42 8.07 1.05 16.14
N GLY A 43 8.66 0.38 15.15
CA GLY A 43 10.00 -0.21 15.33
C GLY A 43 10.33 -1.36 14.39
N ALA A 44 9.36 -1.84 13.59
CA ALA A 44 9.60 -2.80 12.52
C ALA A 44 10.20 -2.12 11.27
N THR A 45 11.33 -1.43 11.51
CA THR A 45 12.01 -0.48 10.63
C THR A 45 13.48 -0.85 10.47
N GLY A 46 14.01 -0.78 9.25
CA GLY A 46 15.43 -0.98 8.92
C GLY A 46 16.09 0.32 8.45
N LYS A 47 17.40 0.31 8.18
CA LYS A 47 18.17 1.49 7.67
C LYS A 47 17.53 2.13 6.44
N TYR A 48 16.85 1.34 5.62
CA TYR A 48 16.15 1.77 4.41
C TYR A 48 14.65 1.98 4.60
N ASP A 49 14.09 1.67 5.77
CA ASP A 49 12.65 1.55 6.04
C ASP A 49 12.32 2.26 7.37
N ASN A 50 12.82 3.50 7.53
CA ASN A 50 12.90 4.16 8.84
C ASN A 50 11.58 4.77 9.34
N LYS A 51 10.63 5.07 8.44
CA LYS A 51 9.46 5.91 8.77
C LYS A 51 8.12 5.46 8.20
N GLY A 52 8.06 4.33 7.49
CA GLY A 52 6.85 3.83 6.84
C GLY A 52 6.30 4.76 5.73
N ALA A 53 6.65 4.46 4.47
CA ALA A 53 6.27 5.32 3.34
C ALA A 53 4.84 5.10 2.81
N ILE A 54 4.27 6.14 2.18
CA ILE A 54 3.11 6.02 1.28
C ILE A 54 3.56 6.26 -0.15
N PHE A 55 3.27 5.33 -1.06
CA PHE A 55 3.43 5.50 -2.51
C PHE A 55 2.07 5.68 -3.16
N ILE A 56 1.91 6.76 -3.93
CA ILE A 56 0.63 7.13 -4.55
C ILE A 56 0.88 7.44 -6.04
N PRO A 57 0.05 6.94 -6.99
CA PRO A 57 0.08 7.41 -8.37
C PRO A 57 -0.13 8.93 -8.43
N GLY A 58 0.88 9.68 -8.87
CA GLY A 58 0.97 11.12 -8.66
C GLY A 58 -0.07 11.96 -9.42
N GLY A 59 -0.83 11.35 -10.33
CA GLY A 59 -1.99 11.98 -10.96
C GLY A 59 -3.24 12.06 -10.07
N LEU A 60 -3.25 11.41 -8.90
CA LEU A 60 -4.33 11.51 -7.91
C LEU A 60 -4.24 12.78 -7.03
N ILE A 61 -3.08 13.45 -7.04
CA ILE A 61 -2.75 14.57 -6.16
C ILE A 61 -2.46 15.80 -7.02
N TYR A 62 -3.28 16.84 -6.89
CA TYR A 62 -3.13 18.08 -7.64
C TYR A 62 -2.18 19.08 -6.95
N GLN A 63 -2.31 19.21 -5.63
CA GLN A 63 -1.58 20.13 -4.76
C GLN A 63 -1.27 19.48 -3.41
N ASP A 64 -0.33 20.04 -2.67
CA ASP A 64 0.01 19.65 -1.29
C ASP A 64 -0.90 20.34 -0.26
N VAL A 65 -0.57 20.16 1.03
CA VAL A 65 -1.28 20.79 2.16
C VAL A 65 -1.19 22.32 2.19
N ASP A 66 -0.15 22.90 1.58
CA ASP A 66 0.06 24.36 1.49
C ASP A 66 -0.66 24.96 0.26
N GLU A 67 -1.53 24.17 -0.38
CA GLU A 67 -2.19 24.48 -1.66
C GLU A 67 -1.22 24.69 -2.83
N LYS A 68 0.04 24.29 -2.68
CA LYS A 68 1.05 24.43 -3.74
C LYS A 68 0.95 23.28 -4.72
N ARG A 69 1.05 23.64 -6.01
CA ARG A 69 1.34 22.75 -7.14
C ARG A 69 2.44 21.75 -6.75
N ILE A 70 2.19 20.45 -6.96
CA ILE A 70 3.25 19.44 -6.84
C ILE A 70 4.30 19.67 -7.93
N GLU A 71 5.56 19.81 -7.51
CA GLU A 71 6.73 19.83 -8.38
C GLU A 71 7.56 18.55 -8.19
N TYR A 72 8.13 18.06 -9.29
CA TYR A 72 9.07 16.93 -9.28
C TYR A 72 10.06 17.06 -10.43
N HIS A 73 11.23 16.46 -10.27
CA HIS A 73 12.24 16.41 -11.32
C HIS A 73 11.94 15.26 -12.28
N LYS A 74 11.83 15.59 -13.57
CA LYS A 74 11.65 14.61 -14.64
C LYS A 74 12.96 13.89 -14.94
N LEU A 75 12.87 12.57 -15.06
CA LEU A 75 13.95 11.65 -15.37
C LEU A 75 13.64 11.02 -16.75
N PRO A 76 14.07 11.63 -17.87
CA PRO A 76 13.63 11.24 -19.22
C PRO A 76 14.07 9.85 -19.68
N ASN A 77 14.96 9.20 -18.93
CA ASN A 77 15.43 7.82 -19.10
C ASN A 77 15.33 7.05 -17.76
N LEU A 78 14.13 7.02 -17.17
CA LEU A 78 13.86 6.32 -15.91
C LEU A 78 13.87 4.79 -16.11
N THR A 79 15.03 4.17 -15.95
CA THR A 79 15.17 2.70 -15.96
C THR A 79 14.62 2.09 -14.67
N PRO A 80 14.31 0.78 -14.63
CA PRO A 80 13.84 0.13 -13.41
C PRO A 80 14.88 0.22 -12.28
N HIS A 81 16.17 0.07 -12.59
CA HIS A 81 17.24 0.21 -11.61
C HIS A 81 17.29 1.61 -10.98
N LEU A 82 17.20 2.66 -11.80
CA LEU A 82 17.15 4.05 -11.30
C LEU A 82 15.87 4.30 -10.48
N PHE A 83 14.72 3.81 -10.95
CA PHE A 83 13.46 3.90 -10.22
C PHE A 83 13.54 3.23 -8.85
N ARG A 84 14.06 2.00 -8.77
CA ARG A 84 14.29 1.27 -7.51
C ARG A 84 15.18 2.05 -6.53
N SER A 85 16.27 2.65 -7.01
CA SER A 85 17.11 3.54 -6.19
C SER A 85 16.32 4.75 -5.64
N GLN A 86 15.46 5.36 -6.46
CA GLN A 86 14.59 6.44 -6.00
C GLN A 86 13.55 5.99 -4.97
N ILE A 87 13.00 4.77 -5.09
CA ILE A 87 12.12 4.16 -4.08
C ILE A 87 12.86 3.90 -2.77
N ARG A 88 14.08 3.33 -2.80
CA ARG A 88 14.90 3.12 -1.58
C ARG A 88 15.20 4.43 -0.84
N SER A 89 15.51 5.49 -1.59
CA SER A 89 15.66 6.84 -1.04
C SER A 89 14.34 7.41 -0.49
N ALA A 90 13.20 7.11 -1.11
CA ALA A 90 11.88 7.59 -0.69
C ALA A 90 11.37 6.95 0.61
N MET A 91 11.78 5.71 0.92
CA MET A 91 11.37 4.98 2.13
C MET A 91 11.87 5.61 3.47
N GLN A 92 12.75 6.61 3.40
CA GLN A 92 13.21 7.39 4.57
C GLN A 92 12.28 8.57 4.94
N TYR A 93 11.31 8.91 4.09
CA TYR A 93 10.32 9.96 4.33
C TYR A 93 9.05 9.35 4.95
N ASP A 94 8.49 10.02 5.97
CA ASP A 94 7.20 9.70 6.59
C ASP A 94 6.01 10.14 5.71
N ASN A 95 6.25 11.20 4.93
CA ASN A 95 5.30 11.82 4.03
C ASN A 95 5.07 11.02 2.73
N ALA A 96 4.08 11.42 1.95
CA ALA A 96 3.75 10.74 0.70
C ALA A 96 4.85 10.90 -0.36
N THR A 97 5.02 9.83 -1.14
CA THR A 97 5.84 9.78 -2.34
C THR A 97 4.93 9.59 -3.54
N LEU A 98 4.96 10.54 -4.46
CA LEU A 98 4.11 10.57 -5.64
C LEU A 98 4.87 10.03 -6.85
N LEU A 99 4.33 8.97 -7.45
CA LEU A 99 4.94 8.25 -8.56
C LEU A 99 4.42 8.77 -9.90
N TYR A 100 5.33 9.16 -10.79
CA TYR A 100 5.04 9.53 -12.18
C TYR A 100 5.82 8.61 -13.13
N PRO A 101 5.33 8.37 -14.37
CA PRO A 101 6.04 7.52 -15.33
C PRO A 101 7.44 8.03 -15.70
N ASP A 102 7.67 9.33 -15.52
CA ASP A 102 8.92 10.05 -15.80
C ASP A 102 9.52 10.71 -14.56
N GLY A 103 9.20 10.30 -13.33
CA GLY A 103 9.81 10.88 -12.12
C GLY A 103 9.11 10.55 -10.81
N ILE A 104 9.63 11.09 -9.70
CA ILE A 104 9.06 10.91 -8.36
C ILE A 104 9.11 12.23 -7.59
N ALA A 105 7.99 12.61 -6.95
CA ALA A 105 7.99 13.63 -5.88
C ALA A 105 8.11 12.93 -4.53
N LYS A 106 9.08 13.29 -3.70
CA LYS A 106 9.28 12.72 -2.35
C LYS A 106 8.86 13.73 -1.29
N GLY A 107 8.44 13.25 -0.12
CA GLY A 107 8.25 14.11 1.05
C GLY A 107 6.96 14.95 1.05
N VAL A 108 5.98 14.64 0.18
CA VAL A 108 4.79 15.47 -0.05
C VAL A 108 3.81 15.39 1.13
N ASN A 109 3.53 16.56 1.73
CA ASN A 109 2.51 16.71 2.77
C ASN A 109 1.11 16.67 2.14
N LEU A 110 0.19 15.89 2.71
CA LEU A 110 -1.17 15.70 2.19
C LEU A 110 -2.23 16.09 3.23
N ASP A 111 -3.23 16.88 2.82
CA ASP A 111 -4.35 17.24 3.70
C ASP A 111 -5.30 16.05 3.91
N SER A 112 -5.19 15.41 5.08
CA SER A 112 -6.12 14.36 5.51
C SER A 112 -7.58 14.82 5.58
N GLY A 113 -7.84 16.12 5.81
CA GLY A 113 -9.17 16.72 5.84
C GLY A 113 -9.83 16.72 4.46
N PHE A 114 -9.16 17.30 3.46
CA PHE A 114 -9.57 17.30 2.06
C PHE A 114 -9.88 15.89 1.55
N PHE A 115 -8.97 14.92 1.73
CA PHE A 115 -9.21 13.55 1.24
C PHE A 115 -10.35 12.86 1.98
N SER A 116 -10.50 13.08 3.29
CA SER A 116 -11.65 12.55 4.05
C SER A 116 -12.98 13.14 3.57
N LYS A 117 -13.02 14.45 3.27
CA LYS A 117 -14.17 15.13 2.68
C LYS A 117 -14.51 14.58 1.29
N ALA A 118 -13.51 14.41 0.43
CA ALA A 118 -13.65 13.83 -0.90
C ALA A 118 -14.26 12.42 -0.84
N ALA A 119 -13.62 11.51 -0.10
CA ALA A 119 -14.03 10.12 0.06
C ALA A 119 -15.46 10.01 0.61
N ARG A 120 -15.80 10.82 1.63
CA ARG A 120 -17.14 10.87 2.22
C ARG A 120 -18.19 11.34 1.22
N ASN A 121 -17.94 12.46 0.53
CA ASN A 121 -18.89 13.05 -0.41
C ASN A 121 -19.16 12.11 -1.60
N ILE A 122 -18.10 11.56 -2.21
CA ILE A 122 -18.19 10.63 -3.35
C ILE A 122 -19.06 9.41 -2.99
N ASN A 123 -18.81 8.79 -1.82
CA ASN A 123 -19.58 7.63 -1.38
C ASN A 123 -21.04 7.96 -1.02
N ILE A 124 -21.32 9.15 -0.44
CA ILE A 124 -22.69 9.61 -0.20
C ILE A 124 -23.43 9.81 -1.53
N PHE A 125 -22.84 10.51 -2.50
CA PHE A 125 -23.46 10.72 -3.82
C PHE A 125 -23.68 9.41 -4.56
N LYS A 126 -22.69 8.50 -4.57
CA LYS A 126 -22.82 7.16 -5.14
C LYS A 126 -24.01 6.41 -4.51
N LYS A 127 -24.08 6.36 -3.18
CA LYS A 127 -25.16 5.69 -2.43
C LYS A 127 -26.53 6.35 -2.66
N ALA A 128 -26.59 7.65 -2.92
CA ALA A 128 -27.82 8.36 -3.28
C ALA A 128 -28.27 8.05 -4.71
N ALA A 129 -27.37 8.10 -5.69
CA ALA A 129 -27.66 7.84 -7.10
C ALA A 129 -28.18 6.41 -7.35
N PHE A 130 -27.64 5.41 -6.66
CA PHE A 130 -28.08 4.02 -6.79
C PHE A 130 -29.39 3.67 -6.02
N ARG A 131 -30.10 4.65 -5.43
CA ARG A 131 -31.42 4.39 -4.81
C ARG A 131 -32.52 4.20 -5.87
N ARG A 132 -32.77 2.93 -6.24
CA ARG A 132 -33.84 2.50 -7.17
C ARG A 132 -35.26 3.02 -6.88
N LYS A 133 -35.55 3.54 -5.68
CA LYS A 133 -36.78 4.28 -5.38
C LYS A 133 -36.44 5.52 -4.54
N LYS A 134 -36.92 6.70 -4.96
CA LYS A 134 -36.90 7.95 -4.18
C LYS A 134 -37.90 7.85 -3.01
N LYS A 135 -37.62 7.00 -2.02
CA LYS A 135 -38.34 7.00 -0.74
C LYS A 135 -37.73 8.06 0.18
N ILE A 136 -38.50 9.09 0.51
CA ILE A 136 -38.25 9.94 1.67
C ILE A 136 -38.54 9.05 2.90
N SER A 137 -37.49 8.52 3.52
CA SER A 137 -37.62 7.72 4.74
C SER A 137 -37.34 8.59 5.96
N SER A 138 -38.18 8.49 7.00
CA SER A 138 -37.91 9.06 8.32
C SER A 138 -36.66 8.48 9.01
N LYS A 139 -36.14 7.34 8.53
CA LYS A 139 -34.80 6.87 8.92
C LYS A 139 -33.76 7.90 8.50
N THR A 140 -33.11 8.50 9.50
CA THR A 140 -31.92 9.33 9.39
C THR A 140 -31.00 8.79 8.31
N LEU A 141 -30.59 9.64 7.37
CA LEU A 141 -29.56 9.30 6.39
C LEU A 141 -28.36 8.74 7.16
N MET A 142 -28.09 7.45 6.94
CA MET A 142 -27.08 6.66 7.66
C MET A 142 -25.79 7.49 7.75
N LYS A 143 -25.49 7.99 8.95
CA LYS A 143 -24.41 8.96 9.18
C LYS A 143 -23.11 8.27 8.76
N PHE A 144 -22.51 8.78 7.69
CA PHE A 144 -21.47 8.10 6.94
C PHE A 144 -20.14 8.77 7.25
N ASP A 145 -19.30 8.10 8.04
CA ASP A 145 -18.01 8.69 8.43
C ASP A 145 -16.87 8.23 7.51
N SER A 146 -15.84 9.06 7.45
CA SER A 146 -14.50 8.69 7.00
C SER A 146 -13.99 7.41 7.69
N GLU A 147 -14.24 7.24 8.99
CA GLU A 147 -13.86 6.02 9.72
C GLU A 147 -14.51 4.75 9.18
N ASP A 148 -15.75 4.81 8.69
CA ASP A 148 -16.42 3.66 8.04
C ASP A 148 -15.68 3.26 6.75
N ILE A 149 -15.22 4.24 5.98
CA ILE A 149 -14.43 4.02 4.75
C ILE A 149 -13.08 3.39 5.11
N ILE A 150 -12.40 3.96 6.10
CA ILE A 150 -11.08 3.50 6.55
C ILE A 150 -11.18 2.07 7.08
N ARG A 151 -12.18 1.80 7.92
CA ARG A 151 -12.47 0.48 8.49
C ARG A 151 -12.67 -0.57 7.41
N SER A 152 -13.28 -0.24 6.28
CA SER A 152 -13.51 -1.19 5.18
C SER A 152 -12.27 -1.61 4.40
N HIS A 153 -11.19 -0.84 4.43
CA HIS A 153 -9.94 -1.17 3.72
C HIS A 153 -8.80 -1.59 4.68
N CYS A 154 -9.15 -2.05 5.89
CA CYS A 154 -8.21 -2.50 6.90
C CYS A 154 -8.49 -3.96 7.32
N PRO A 155 -7.45 -4.76 7.61
CA PRO A 155 -7.62 -6.10 8.17
C PRO A 155 -8.41 -6.11 9.49
N THR A 156 -9.00 -7.26 9.83
CA THR A 156 -9.76 -7.42 11.09
C THR A 156 -8.94 -7.16 12.35
N TYR A 157 -7.63 -7.43 12.32
CA TYR A 157 -6.70 -7.19 13.43
C TYR A 157 -6.17 -5.75 13.53
N PHE A 158 -6.43 -4.88 12.53
CA PHE A 158 -5.93 -3.50 12.57
C PHE A 158 -6.70 -2.67 13.61
N PRO A 159 -6.06 -2.08 14.64
CA PRO A 159 -6.76 -1.39 15.71
C PRO A 159 -7.31 -0.01 15.29
N THR A 160 -8.18 0.54 16.13
CA THR A 160 -8.62 1.95 16.12
C THR A 160 -8.10 2.64 17.38
N PRO A 161 -7.75 3.94 17.34
CA PRO A 161 -7.91 4.88 16.23
C PRO A 161 -6.89 4.66 15.10
N TYR A 162 -7.24 5.09 13.89
CA TYR A 162 -6.34 4.98 12.73
C TYR A 162 -5.34 6.15 12.67
N GLY A 163 -4.05 5.88 12.47
CA GLY A 163 -3.04 6.90 12.22
C GLY A 163 -3.25 7.64 10.88
N ALA A 164 -2.72 8.86 10.76
CA ALA A 164 -2.93 9.74 9.59
C ALA A 164 -2.60 9.05 8.25
N ARG A 165 -1.48 8.31 8.21
CA ARG A 165 -1.05 7.46 7.08
C ARG A 165 -2.16 6.55 6.55
N THR A 166 -2.87 5.86 7.45
CA THR A 166 -4.01 4.98 7.14
C THR A 166 -5.23 5.76 6.66
N ARG A 167 -5.51 6.94 7.22
CA ARG A 167 -6.65 7.78 6.81
C ARG A 167 -6.44 8.30 5.38
N ILE A 168 -5.33 8.99 5.15
CA ILE A 168 -4.96 9.61 3.87
C ILE A 168 -4.96 8.54 2.77
N SER A 169 -4.15 7.49 2.91
CA SER A 169 -4.02 6.45 1.88
C SER A 169 -5.36 5.80 1.50
N THR A 170 -6.22 5.52 2.48
CA THR A 170 -7.53 4.92 2.22
C THR A 170 -8.50 5.90 1.55
N CYS A 171 -8.49 7.17 1.95
CA CYS A 171 -9.35 8.18 1.35
C CYS A 171 -8.89 8.58 -0.07
N VAL A 172 -7.58 8.67 -0.32
CA VAL A 172 -7.03 8.90 -1.67
C VAL A 172 -7.34 7.72 -2.60
N SER A 173 -7.40 6.47 -2.09
CA SER A 173 -7.70 5.29 -2.93
C SER A 173 -9.09 5.31 -3.58
N ILE A 174 -10.02 6.15 -3.10
CA ILE A 174 -11.30 6.41 -3.76
C ILE A 174 -11.10 7.03 -5.16
N GLY A 175 -9.98 7.73 -5.41
CA GLY A 175 -9.61 8.24 -6.73
C GLY A 175 -9.19 7.17 -7.75
N LEU A 176 -8.96 5.93 -7.29
CA LEU A 176 -8.74 4.76 -8.14
C LEU A 176 -10.03 3.95 -8.34
N THR A 177 -10.89 3.85 -7.31
CA THR A 177 -12.15 3.09 -7.41
C THR A 177 -13.31 3.88 -8.02
N GLU A 178 -13.30 5.22 -7.91
CA GLU A 178 -14.35 6.12 -8.43
C GLU A 178 -13.78 7.34 -9.21
N PRO A 179 -12.89 7.18 -10.22
CA PRO A 179 -12.15 8.30 -10.80
C PRO A 179 -13.02 9.47 -11.32
N PRO A 180 -14.15 9.24 -12.04
CA PRO A 180 -14.99 10.36 -12.51
C PRO A 180 -15.59 11.21 -11.38
N MET A 181 -15.98 10.58 -10.26
CA MET A 181 -16.52 11.30 -9.10
C MET A 181 -15.42 12.06 -8.35
N PHE A 182 -14.21 11.49 -8.31
CA PHE A 182 -13.02 12.14 -7.74
C PHE A 182 -12.60 13.36 -8.56
N PHE A 183 -12.61 13.25 -9.89
CA PHE A 183 -12.40 14.38 -10.81
C PHE A 183 -13.41 15.51 -10.60
N VAL A 184 -14.71 15.17 -10.55
CA VAL A 184 -15.78 16.17 -10.33
C VAL A 184 -15.63 16.84 -8.97
N PHE A 185 -15.29 16.08 -7.91
CA PHE A 185 -15.01 16.66 -6.60
C PHE A 185 -13.87 17.69 -6.66
N TYR A 186 -12.71 17.31 -7.20
CA TYR A 186 -11.56 18.20 -7.35
C TYR A 186 -11.90 19.46 -8.16
N LYS A 187 -12.54 19.29 -9.32
CA LYS A 187 -12.91 20.40 -10.21
C LYS A 187 -13.81 21.43 -9.52
N THR A 188 -14.74 20.97 -8.69
CA THR A 188 -15.66 21.83 -7.95
C THR A 188 -15.01 22.45 -6.71
N GLU A 189 -14.31 21.65 -5.90
CA GLU A 189 -13.70 22.10 -4.64
C GLU A 189 -12.55 23.10 -4.87
N LEU A 190 -11.77 22.93 -5.94
CA LEU A 190 -10.63 23.80 -6.31
C LEU A 190 -10.92 24.76 -7.47
N ASN A 191 -12.20 24.90 -7.88
CA ASN A 191 -12.66 25.82 -8.93
C ASN A 191 -11.80 25.84 -10.22
N PHE A 192 -11.47 24.67 -10.76
CA PHE A 192 -10.51 24.55 -11.87
C PHE A 192 -10.90 25.33 -13.13
N SER A 193 -9.93 26.06 -13.67
CA SER A 193 -9.97 26.62 -15.03
C SER A 193 -10.09 25.53 -16.10
N LYS A 194 -10.35 25.92 -17.35
CA LYS A 194 -10.39 24.98 -18.49
C LYS A 194 -9.07 24.22 -18.68
N GLU A 195 -7.94 24.90 -18.47
CA GLU A 195 -6.60 24.29 -18.59
C GLU A 195 -6.31 23.31 -17.44
N GLN A 196 -6.58 23.73 -16.20
CA GLN A 196 -6.43 22.87 -15.02
C GLN A 196 -7.34 21.64 -15.12
N THR A 197 -8.58 21.81 -15.60
CA THR A 197 -9.53 20.73 -15.88
C THR A 197 -8.94 19.71 -16.86
N ARG A 198 -8.40 20.16 -18.00
CA ARG A 198 -7.79 19.26 -18.99
C ARG A 198 -6.58 18.53 -18.40
N ARG A 199 -5.64 19.29 -17.84
CA ARG A 199 -4.39 18.75 -17.29
C ARG A 199 -4.62 17.76 -16.16
N PHE A 200 -5.57 18.01 -15.25
CA PHE A 200 -5.87 17.06 -14.18
C PHE A 200 -6.58 15.82 -14.71
N SER A 201 -7.43 15.91 -15.75
CA SER A 201 -7.98 14.74 -16.42
C SER A 201 -6.87 13.88 -17.00
N ASP A 202 -5.98 14.49 -17.81
CA ASP A 202 -4.83 13.81 -18.44
C ASP A 202 -3.93 13.12 -17.40
N GLN A 203 -3.78 13.70 -16.20
CA GLN A 203 -3.00 13.14 -15.09
C GLN A 203 -3.75 12.02 -14.36
N LEU A 204 -5.04 12.20 -14.07
CA LEU A 204 -5.88 11.22 -13.38
C LEU A 204 -6.06 9.96 -14.22
N ASP A 205 -6.27 10.09 -15.53
CA ASP A 205 -6.41 8.98 -16.46
C ASP A 205 -5.11 8.16 -16.51
N ARG A 206 -3.94 8.81 -16.60
CA ARG A 206 -2.63 8.12 -16.49
C ARG A 206 -2.46 7.40 -15.16
N ALA A 207 -2.98 7.95 -14.06
CA ALA A 207 -2.92 7.31 -12.74
C ALA A 207 -3.79 6.05 -12.62
N GLN A 208 -4.71 5.77 -13.57
CA GLN A 208 -5.48 4.52 -13.63
C GLN A 208 -4.73 3.39 -14.35
N HIS A 209 -3.56 3.65 -14.93
CA HIS A 209 -2.80 2.68 -15.72
C HIS A 209 -1.43 2.39 -15.11
N PRO A 210 -0.85 1.19 -15.34
CA PRO A 210 0.53 0.91 -14.95
C PRO A 210 1.50 1.86 -15.65
N ALA A 211 2.50 2.35 -14.93
CA ALA A 211 3.60 3.09 -15.53
C ALA A 211 4.63 2.11 -16.11
N LEU A 212 4.99 2.35 -17.38
CA LEU A 212 5.92 1.53 -18.14
C LEU A 212 7.19 2.32 -18.48
N THR A 213 8.32 1.64 -18.58
CA THR A 213 9.52 2.17 -19.25
C THR A 213 9.32 2.22 -20.77
N LYS A 214 10.29 2.77 -21.52
CA LYS A 214 10.25 2.77 -23.00
C LYS A 214 10.35 1.35 -23.57
N GLU A 215 10.98 0.47 -22.81
CA GLU A 215 11.23 -0.95 -23.07
C GLU A 215 10.03 -1.83 -22.67
N GLY A 216 8.99 -1.25 -22.06
CA GLY A 216 7.76 -1.95 -21.66
C GLY A 216 7.79 -2.58 -20.26
N GLU A 217 8.84 -2.37 -19.47
CA GLU A 217 8.92 -2.88 -18.10
C GLU A 217 8.00 -2.11 -17.15
N ILE A 218 7.30 -2.80 -16.26
CA ILE A 218 6.36 -2.17 -15.32
C ILE A 218 7.13 -1.57 -14.14
N LEU A 219 7.12 -0.23 -14.03
CA LEU A 219 7.67 0.48 -12.88
C LEU A 219 6.76 0.31 -11.66
N TYR A 220 5.48 0.65 -11.80
CA TYR A 220 4.48 0.51 -10.75
C TYR A 220 3.05 0.34 -11.33
N PRO A 221 2.18 -0.42 -10.65
CA PRO A 221 0.76 -0.53 -10.99
C PRO A 221 -0.04 0.67 -10.44
N PRO A 222 -1.29 0.89 -10.89
CA PRO A 222 -2.15 1.99 -10.44
C PRO A 222 -2.75 1.73 -9.04
N TYR A 223 -1.89 1.47 -8.04
CA TYR A 223 -2.28 1.19 -6.65
C TYR A 223 -1.60 2.16 -5.70
N ILE A 224 -2.26 2.42 -4.56
CA ILE A 224 -1.61 3.09 -3.43
C ILE A 224 -0.98 2.02 -2.54
N VAL A 225 0.33 2.10 -2.33
CA VAL A 225 1.08 1.16 -1.50
C VAL A 225 1.50 1.86 -0.21
N VAL A 226 1.16 1.27 0.93
CA VAL A 226 1.39 1.85 2.26
C VAL A 226 2.30 0.92 3.03
N CYS A 227 3.53 1.33 3.25
CA CYS A 227 4.49 0.66 4.11
C CYS A 227 4.30 1.15 5.55
N HIS A 228 3.90 0.27 6.46
CA HIS A 228 3.88 0.56 7.89
C HIS A 228 5.21 0.18 8.55
N ASP A 229 5.48 0.82 9.67
CA ASP A 229 6.55 0.60 10.67
C ASP A 229 6.10 -0.30 11.83
N THR A 230 4.80 -0.60 11.89
CA THR A 230 4.13 -1.43 12.90
C THR A 230 3.75 -2.81 12.35
N ARG A 231 3.92 -3.87 13.15
CA ARG A 231 3.66 -5.27 12.76
C ARG A 231 2.17 -5.62 12.72
N TYR A 232 1.37 -5.03 13.60
CA TYR A 232 -0.06 -5.28 13.90
C TYR A 232 -0.44 -6.74 14.26
N SER A 233 0.54 -7.63 14.42
CA SER A 233 0.34 -9.06 14.72
C SER A 233 1.65 -9.68 15.22
N GLU A 234 1.60 -10.48 16.29
CA GLU A 234 2.77 -11.25 16.78
C GLU A 234 3.30 -12.28 15.77
N HIS A 235 2.48 -12.64 14.79
CA HIS A 235 2.87 -13.57 13.72
C HIS A 235 3.64 -12.86 12.59
N ASN A 236 3.61 -11.53 12.53
CA ASN A 236 4.35 -10.73 11.54
C ASN A 236 5.72 -10.31 12.11
N TYR A 237 6.75 -10.25 11.27
CA TYR A 237 8.10 -9.86 11.69
C TYR A 237 8.44 -8.43 11.28
N THR A 238 8.14 -8.06 10.04
CA THR A 238 8.29 -6.69 9.54
C THR A 238 6.98 -5.90 9.69
N GLY A 239 7.04 -4.59 9.41
CA GLY A 239 5.85 -3.78 9.29
C GLY A 239 4.94 -4.23 8.14
N LEU A 240 3.64 -4.05 8.33
CA LEU A 240 2.60 -4.39 7.36
C LEU A 240 2.74 -3.56 6.08
N THR A 241 2.60 -4.17 4.90
CA THR A 241 2.41 -3.41 3.64
C THR A 241 0.96 -3.54 3.18
N ARG A 242 0.22 -2.44 3.06
CA ARG A 242 -1.16 -2.40 2.53
C ARG A 242 -1.17 -1.92 1.08
N ILE A 243 -2.09 -2.44 0.29
CA ILE A 243 -2.24 -2.17 -1.15
C ILE A 243 -3.70 -1.80 -1.40
N LEU A 244 -3.94 -0.57 -1.85
CA LEU A 244 -5.26 0.07 -1.90
C LEU A 244 -5.59 0.54 -3.32
N GLY A 245 -6.88 0.68 -3.62
CA GLY A 245 -7.35 0.93 -4.99
C GLY A 245 -7.40 -0.32 -5.86
N LEU A 246 -7.35 -1.52 -5.25
CA LEU A 246 -7.64 -2.76 -5.96
C LEU A 246 -9.15 -2.79 -6.27
N GLY A 247 -9.51 -3.00 -7.54
CA GLY A 247 -10.88 -3.36 -7.95
C GLY A 247 -11.99 -2.42 -7.41
N LYS A 248 -12.83 -2.93 -6.51
CA LYS A 248 -14.03 -2.24 -6.00
C LYS A 248 -13.84 -1.70 -4.58
N PHE A 249 -14.75 -0.83 -4.15
CA PHE A 249 -14.78 -0.32 -2.77
C PHE A 249 -14.62 -1.46 -1.73
N GLY A 250 -13.68 -1.27 -0.80
CA GLY A 250 -13.38 -2.21 0.26
C GLY A 250 -12.54 -3.41 -0.16
N GLU A 251 -12.15 -3.53 -1.43
CA GLU A 251 -11.07 -4.44 -1.85
C GLU A 251 -9.71 -3.79 -1.55
N PHE A 252 -8.82 -4.59 -0.98
CA PHE A 252 -7.44 -4.21 -0.68
C PHE A 252 -6.61 -5.48 -0.53
N ALA A 253 -5.29 -5.36 -0.55
CA ALA A 253 -4.40 -6.45 -0.19
C ALA A 253 -3.43 -6.06 0.92
N THR A 254 -2.86 -7.09 1.55
CA THR A 254 -1.76 -6.95 2.50
C THR A 254 -0.62 -7.87 2.11
N LEU A 255 0.59 -7.36 2.20
CA LEU A 255 1.83 -8.13 2.15
C LEU A 255 2.49 -8.12 3.53
N THR A 256 2.85 -9.31 4.02
CA THR A 256 3.38 -9.55 5.37
C THR A 256 4.41 -10.66 5.38
N PHE A 257 5.50 -10.48 6.12
CA PHE A 257 6.47 -11.54 6.44
C PHE A 257 6.01 -12.23 7.73
N GLN A 258 5.61 -13.50 7.62
CA GLN A 258 5.01 -14.27 8.72
C GLN A 258 5.80 -15.52 9.05
N LYS A 259 5.87 -15.86 10.35
CA LYS A 259 6.36 -17.18 10.77
C LYS A 259 5.43 -18.30 10.34
N VAL A 260 6.00 -19.44 9.99
CA VAL A 260 5.28 -20.70 9.77
C VAL A 260 4.93 -21.30 11.12
N ASP A 261 3.70 -21.02 11.58
CA ASP A 261 3.15 -21.60 12.81
C ASP A 261 1.85 -22.37 12.56
N ALA A 262 1.34 -23.03 13.61
CA ALA A 262 0.12 -23.83 13.52
C ALA A 262 -1.11 -23.05 13.02
N ARG A 263 -1.18 -21.72 13.22
CA ARG A 263 -2.28 -20.90 12.70
C ARG A 263 -2.15 -20.74 11.19
N LEU A 264 -0.93 -20.45 10.70
CA LEU A 264 -0.66 -20.31 9.27
C LEU A 264 -0.82 -21.64 8.52
N SER A 265 -0.23 -22.72 9.02
CA SER A 265 -0.35 -24.06 8.42
C SER A 265 -1.81 -24.53 8.35
N ASN A 266 -2.64 -24.18 9.35
CA ASN A 266 -4.08 -24.43 9.30
C ASN A 266 -4.84 -23.51 8.33
N GLU A 267 -4.37 -22.30 8.03
CA GLU A 267 -4.91 -21.49 6.92
C GLU A 267 -4.59 -22.15 5.58
N PHE A 268 -3.34 -22.55 5.37
CA PHE A 268 -2.85 -23.10 4.10
C PHE A 268 -3.45 -24.46 3.79
N LYS A 269 -3.51 -25.38 4.77
CA LYS A 269 -4.19 -26.68 4.63
C LYS A 269 -5.66 -26.54 4.23
N ARG A 270 -6.38 -25.52 4.73
CA ARG A 270 -7.78 -25.24 4.34
C ARG A 270 -7.92 -24.61 2.96
N LYS A 271 -6.85 -24.02 2.42
CA LYS A 271 -6.82 -23.39 1.09
C LYS A 271 -6.13 -24.25 0.02
N GLY A 272 -5.60 -25.43 0.39
CA GLY A 272 -4.84 -26.29 -0.53
C GLY A 272 -3.50 -25.68 -0.95
N ILE A 273 -2.88 -24.89 -0.06
CA ILE A 273 -1.58 -24.26 -0.29
C ILE A 273 -0.51 -25.12 0.39
N GLU A 274 0.52 -25.51 -0.37
CA GLU A 274 1.74 -26.14 0.13
C GLU A 274 2.82 -25.07 0.36
N ILE A 275 3.75 -25.32 1.28
CA ILE A 275 4.92 -24.47 1.51
C ILE A 275 6.13 -25.25 1.01
N LEU A 276 6.88 -24.67 0.08
CA LEU A 276 8.14 -25.23 -0.41
C LEU A 276 9.32 -24.62 0.36
N ASP A 277 10.47 -25.28 0.39
CA ASP A 277 11.65 -24.69 1.02
C ASP A 277 12.11 -23.40 0.31
N SER A 278 11.85 -23.27 -1.00
CA SER A 278 12.08 -22.05 -1.80
C SER A 278 11.06 -20.91 -1.55
N ASP A 279 10.07 -21.13 -0.68
CA ASP A 279 9.21 -20.06 -0.15
C ASP A 279 9.78 -19.41 1.12
N ILE A 280 10.78 -20.05 1.75
CA ILE A 280 11.38 -19.62 3.01
C ILE A 280 12.40 -18.52 2.72
N ILE A 281 12.20 -17.37 3.37
CA ILE A 281 12.98 -16.15 3.13
C ILE A 281 14.07 -15.98 4.18
N ALA A 282 13.79 -16.44 5.40
CA ALA A 282 14.75 -16.47 6.49
C ALA A 282 14.41 -17.61 7.45
N GLU A 283 15.46 -18.22 8.01
CA GLU A 283 15.38 -19.18 9.10
C GLU A 283 16.22 -18.68 10.27
N HIS A 284 15.70 -18.86 11.49
CA HIS A 284 16.39 -18.49 12.71
C HIS A 284 15.94 -19.41 13.85
N GLY A 285 16.80 -20.35 14.26
CA GLY A 285 16.39 -21.47 15.10
C GLY A 285 15.24 -22.24 14.46
N ASP A 286 14.18 -22.55 15.23
CA ASP A 286 12.97 -23.20 14.73
C ASP A 286 12.02 -22.26 13.95
N ILE A 287 12.38 -20.98 13.76
CA ILE A 287 11.53 -19.98 13.11
C ILE A 287 11.80 -19.94 11.61
N LYS A 288 10.90 -20.53 10.82
CA LYS A 288 10.82 -20.35 9.35
C LYS A 288 9.91 -19.17 9.01
N ILE A 289 10.34 -18.27 8.13
CA ILE A 289 9.59 -17.04 7.77
C ILE A 289 9.34 -16.97 6.26
N ILE A 290 8.09 -16.72 5.86
CA ILE A 290 7.66 -16.60 4.46
C ILE A 290 6.96 -15.26 4.18
N CYS A 291 6.98 -14.79 2.94
CA CYS A 291 6.21 -13.61 2.53
C CYS A 291 4.84 -14.02 1.98
N ILE A 292 3.78 -13.36 2.45
CA ILE A 292 2.40 -13.69 2.13
C ILE A 292 1.67 -12.47 1.60
N LEU A 293 1.03 -12.63 0.44
CA LEU A 293 0.05 -11.72 -0.10
C LEU A 293 -1.36 -12.23 0.24
N ARG A 294 -2.20 -11.39 0.88
CA ARG A 294 -3.63 -11.66 1.07
C ARG A 294 -4.47 -10.60 0.37
N VAL A 295 -5.37 -11.02 -0.52
CA VAL A 295 -6.26 -10.12 -1.28
C VAL A 295 -7.68 -10.24 -0.73
N TYR A 296 -8.17 -9.18 -0.09
CA TYR A 296 -9.46 -9.13 0.57
C TYR A 296 -10.58 -8.74 -0.41
N ALA A 297 -11.69 -9.48 -0.37
CA ALA A 297 -12.84 -9.27 -1.25
C ALA A 297 -13.68 -8.04 -0.85
N ALA A 298 -14.41 -7.47 -1.81
CA ALA A 298 -15.22 -6.25 -1.61
C ALA A 298 -16.14 -6.34 -0.40
N THR A 299 -16.30 -5.20 0.27
CA THR A 299 -17.13 -5.07 1.47
C THR A 299 -17.98 -3.80 1.39
N ASN A 300 -18.88 -3.62 2.35
CA ASN A 300 -19.64 -2.40 2.51
C ASN A 300 -18.95 -1.48 3.52
N PRO A 301 -19.12 -0.14 3.40
CA PRO A 301 -18.63 0.83 4.38
C PRO A 301 -18.95 0.44 5.83
N GLY A 302 -17.99 0.59 6.72
CA GLY A 302 -18.07 0.23 8.14
C GLY A 302 -17.88 -1.26 8.42
N ARG A 303 -17.84 -2.12 7.40
CA ARG A 303 -17.59 -3.57 7.52
C ARG A 303 -16.21 -3.95 6.99
N ARG A 304 -15.54 -4.84 7.71
CA ARG A 304 -14.30 -5.51 7.26
C ARG A 304 -14.62 -6.81 6.54
N SER A 305 -13.88 -7.11 5.48
CA SER A 305 -13.96 -8.41 4.82
C SER A 305 -13.10 -9.43 5.55
N THR A 306 -13.67 -10.58 5.89
CA THR A 306 -12.91 -11.76 6.34
C THR A 306 -12.53 -12.67 5.18
N LYS A 307 -13.24 -12.58 4.05
CA LYS A 307 -12.98 -13.37 2.84
C LYS A 307 -11.79 -12.78 2.10
N HIS A 308 -10.76 -13.60 1.95
CA HIS A 308 -9.55 -13.24 1.23
C HIS A 308 -8.93 -14.45 0.52
N GLU A 309 -8.36 -14.22 -0.65
CA GLU A 309 -7.38 -15.11 -1.27
C GLU A 309 -6.05 -14.96 -0.54
N THR A 310 -5.27 -16.04 -0.46
CA THR A 310 -3.91 -16.02 0.08
C THR A 310 -2.98 -16.64 -0.94
N SER A 311 -1.81 -16.04 -1.12
CA SER A 311 -0.75 -16.56 -1.97
C SER A 311 0.59 -16.35 -1.27
N ILE A 312 1.47 -17.33 -1.38
CA ILE A 312 2.87 -17.16 -1.02
C ILE A 312 3.56 -16.31 -2.09
N VAL A 313 4.52 -15.49 -1.67
CA VAL A 313 5.42 -14.72 -2.53
C VAL A 313 6.83 -15.23 -2.29
N SER A 314 7.37 -15.99 -3.23
CA SER A 314 8.77 -16.44 -3.22
C SER A 314 9.63 -15.35 -3.88
N PRO A 315 10.53 -14.65 -3.16
CA PRO A 315 11.27 -13.51 -3.72
C PRO A 315 12.12 -13.87 -4.94
N GLU A 316 12.71 -15.07 -4.95
CA GLU A 316 13.51 -15.56 -6.08
C GLU A 316 12.60 -15.88 -7.27
N ASN A 317 11.59 -16.74 -7.07
CA ASN A 317 10.78 -17.28 -8.15
C ASN A 317 9.74 -16.31 -8.72
N ASP A 318 9.12 -15.46 -7.89
CA ASP A 318 8.12 -14.49 -8.35
C ASP A 318 8.72 -13.16 -8.81
N LEU A 319 9.90 -12.80 -8.26
CA LEU A 319 10.44 -11.44 -8.34
C LEU A 319 11.90 -11.37 -8.78
N ASP A 320 12.61 -12.48 -8.96
CA ASP A 320 14.00 -12.49 -9.43
C ASP A 320 14.85 -11.54 -8.54
N LEU A 321 14.80 -11.82 -7.24
CA LEU A 321 15.57 -11.15 -6.18
C LEU A 321 16.63 -12.10 -5.64
N ASP A 322 17.88 -11.67 -5.70
CA ASP A 322 19.03 -12.35 -5.09
C ASP A 322 18.93 -12.22 -3.55
N LEU A 323 18.52 -13.32 -2.89
CA LEU A 323 18.39 -13.35 -1.43
C LEU A 323 19.76 -13.31 -0.74
N ASP A 324 20.75 -14.05 -1.23
CA ASP A 324 22.09 -14.08 -0.66
C ASP A 324 22.75 -12.69 -0.63
N GLN A 325 22.59 -11.90 -1.70
CA GLN A 325 23.05 -10.52 -1.74
C GLN A 325 22.35 -9.65 -0.69
N ILE A 326 21.02 -9.75 -0.54
CA ILE A 326 20.25 -8.97 0.45
C ILE A 326 20.62 -9.38 1.87
N ASN A 327 20.81 -10.67 2.11
CA ASN A 327 21.22 -11.25 3.39
C ASN A 327 22.61 -10.75 3.78
N ALA A 328 23.58 -10.84 2.86
CA ALA A 328 24.94 -10.34 3.06
C ALA A 328 25.01 -8.81 3.20
N GLU A 329 24.13 -8.04 2.54
CA GLU A 329 23.95 -6.61 2.82
C GLU A 329 23.47 -6.40 4.26
N ALA A 330 22.41 -7.09 4.69
CA ALA A 330 21.80 -6.92 6.00
C ALA A 330 22.74 -7.29 7.16
N ILE A 331 23.42 -8.44 7.07
CA ILE A 331 24.38 -8.91 8.08
C ILE A 331 25.46 -7.85 8.34
N ARG A 332 26.13 -7.38 7.28
CA ARG A 332 27.16 -6.32 7.36
C ARG A 332 26.60 -4.98 7.85
N GLN A 333 25.34 -4.69 7.57
CA GLN A 333 24.72 -3.42 7.86
C GLN A 333 24.24 -3.28 9.31
N TYR A 334 23.77 -4.37 9.91
CA TYR A 334 23.26 -4.40 11.28
C TYR A 334 24.24 -5.07 12.26
N ASN A 335 25.43 -5.48 11.80
CA ASN A 335 26.43 -6.22 12.57
C ASN A 335 25.88 -7.50 13.22
N ILE A 336 25.05 -8.22 12.46
CA ILE A 336 24.54 -9.54 12.85
C ILE A 336 25.74 -10.50 12.87
N ARG A 337 25.82 -11.37 13.89
CA ARG A 337 26.94 -12.28 14.11
C ARG A 337 26.71 -13.66 13.53
#